data_AF-A0A544YSY3-F1
#
_entry.id   AF-A0A544YSY3-F1
#
_cell.length_a   1.000
_cell.length_b   1.000
_cell.length_c   1.000
_cell.angle_alpha   90.00
_cell.angle_beta   90.00
_cell.angle_gamma   90.00
#
_symmetry.space_group_name_H-M   'P 1'
#
loop_
_entity.id
_entity.type
_entity.pdbx_description
1 polymer ?
#
loop_
_entity_poly.entity_id
_entity_poly.type
_entity_poly.pdbx_seq_one_letter_code
_entity_poly.pdbx_strand_id
1 'polypeptide(L)'
;MRKLSFGGRMTGSARESAQPRRVIPIEDTPLYLEDLGLTVETIHRSIEIGDTARRRVQHRVYPSSYPGMVMWAETLAALRRELLKLRQGWRIGKSSNYETVYSEERGIAFAVVAGDSYTGIQGARDPKLARKRGRKTTERINRNARYIQVPLPGFETEEDELAAPDEVCQTWFIVLRPTSKEIRIEVSYPDSIGDHGYVSGWDKRLLVTPIPISGAVAPIAIDEDQDDDGEDLVGRPPKD
;
A
#
# COMPACT_ATOMS: atom_id res chain seq x y z
N MET A 1 -19.63 1.76 66.78
CA MET A 1 -18.66 2.67 66.14
C MET A 1 -17.52 1.81 65.56
N ARG A 2 -17.25 1.95 64.25
CA ARG A 2 -16.14 1.38 63.43
C ARG A 2 -16.04 -0.16 63.27
N LYS A 3 -16.59 -0.67 62.16
CA LYS A 3 -16.07 -1.87 61.47
C LYS A 3 -15.05 -1.42 60.42
N LEU A 4 -13.83 -1.96 60.50
CA LEU A 4 -12.76 -1.75 59.53
C LEU A 4 -12.98 -2.65 58.31
N SER A 5 -12.93 -2.03 57.13
CA SER A 5 -12.97 -2.65 55.81
C SER A 5 -11.61 -3.23 55.43
N PHE A 6 -11.59 -4.44 54.89
CA PHE A 6 -10.50 -4.92 54.02
C PHE A 6 -11.11 -5.69 52.85
N GLY A 7 -11.38 -4.97 51.76
CA GLY A 7 -11.71 -5.54 50.46
C GLY A 7 -10.50 -5.41 49.55
N GLY A 8 -9.64 -6.43 49.53
CA GLY A 8 -8.54 -6.51 48.57
C GLY A 8 -9.09 -6.91 47.19
N ARG A 9 -9.24 -5.96 46.28
CA ARG A 9 -9.36 -6.26 44.85
C ARG A 9 -7.98 -6.64 44.34
N MET A 10 -7.78 -7.92 44.05
CA MET A 10 -6.75 -8.34 43.10
C MET A 10 -7.15 -7.82 41.71
N THR A 11 -6.60 -6.68 41.33
CA THR A 11 -6.54 -6.28 39.93
C THR A 11 -5.50 -7.16 39.26
N GLY A 12 -5.94 -8.23 38.59
CA GLY A 12 -5.11 -8.96 37.65
C GLY A 12 -4.63 -7.98 36.57
N SER A 13 -3.36 -7.59 36.65
CA SER A 13 -2.65 -6.97 35.54
C SER A 13 -2.59 -8.01 34.43
N ALA A 14 -3.42 -7.83 33.40
CA ALA A 14 -3.23 -8.49 32.13
C ALA A 14 -1.85 -8.05 31.62
N ARG A 15 -0.90 -9.00 31.60
CA ARG A 15 0.38 -8.82 30.94
C ARG A 15 0.09 -8.68 29.46
N GLU A 16 0.11 -7.43 28.99
CA GLU A 16 0.14 -7.08 27.58
C GLU A 16 1.48 -7.54 27.02
N SER A 17 1.54 -8.79 26.55
CA SER A 17 2.64 -9.27 25.72
C SER A 17 2.40 -8.79 24.29
N ALA A 18 2.43 -7.49 24.07
CA ALA A 18 2.53 -6.91 22.74
C ALA A 18 4.01 -6.99 22.34
N GLN A 19 4.34 -7.83 21.36
CA GLN A 19 5.65 -7.76 20.72
C GLN A 19 5.86 -6.34 20.15
N PRO A 20 7.08 -5.77 20.18
CA PRO A 20 7.30 -4.42 19.70
C PRO A 20 7.01 -4.34 18.20
N ARG A 21 6.12 -3.42 17.82
CA ARG A 21 5.85 -3.05 16.42
C ARG A 21 7.16 -2.83 15.70
N ARG A 22 7.38 -3.55 14.60
CA ARG A 22 8.69 -3.56 13.92
C ARG A 22 8.64 -2.78 12.62
N VAL A 23 9.26 -1.60 12.62
CA VAL A 23 9.60 -0.88 11.39
C VAL A 23 10.90 -1.48 10.87
N ILE A 24 10.85 -2.05 9.67
CA ILE A 24 12.00 -2.56 8.94
C ILE A 24 12.50 -1.45 8.03
N PRO A 25 13.77 -1.02 8.18
CA PRO A 25 14.32 0.06 7.39
C PRO A 25 14.59 -0.39 5.95
N ILE A 26 14.80 0.58 5.05
CA ILE A 26 14.88 0.35 3.60
C ILE A 26 15.96 -0.67 3.22
N GLU A 27 17.09 -0.62 3.91
CA GLU A 27 18.24 -1.52 3.72
C GLU A 27 17.92 -2.99 3.98
N ASP A 28 17.03 -3.28 4.94
CA ASP A 28 16.68 -4.63 5.35
C ASP A 28 15.42 -5.16 4.63
N THR A 29 14.56 -4.26 4.15
CA THR A 29 13.28 -4.60 3.49
C THR A 29 13.40 -5.65 2.38
N PRO A 30 14.41 -5.66 1.48
CA PRO A 30 14.52 -6.67 0.45
C PRO A 30 14.47 -8.11 0.98
N LEU A 31 15.16 -8.41 2.07
CA LEU A 31 15.21 -9.75 2.67
C LEU A 31 13.81 -10.20 3.15
N TYR A 32 13.07 -9.30 3.79
CA TYR A 32 11.72 -9.62 4.25
C TYR A 32 10.73 -9.72 3.10
N LEU A 33 10.91 -8.97 2.01
CA LEU A 33 10.04 -9.08 0.85
C LEU A 33 10.20 -10.44 0.15
N GLU A 34 11.43 -10.98 0.11
CA GLU A 34 11.69 -12.31 -0.46
C GLU A 34 10.91 -13.41 0.27
N ASP A 35 10.85 -13.37 1.61
CA ASP A 35 10.03 -14.29 2.41
C ASP A 35 8.54 -14.21 2.03
N LEU A 36 8.06 -13.00 1.73
CA LEU A 36 6.68 -12.77 1.29
C LEU A 36 6.46 -13.09 -0.21
N GLY A 37 7.50 -13.49 -0.94
CA GLY A 37 7.46 -13.77 -2.38
C GLY A 37 7.34 -12.52 -3.25
N LEU A 38 7.82 -11.38 -2.76
CA LEU A 38 7.92 -10.10 -3.48
C LEU A 38 9.39 -9.68 -3.65
N THR A 39 9.61 -8.72 -4.56
CA THR A 39 10.86 -7.97 -4.64
C THR A 39 10.56 -6.48 -4.72
N VAL A 40 11.55 -5.65 -4.39
CA VAL A 40 11.43 -4.19 -4.58
C VAL A 40 11.15 -3.85 -6.05
N GLU A 41 11.81 -4.55 -6.98
CA GLU A 41 11.61 -4.33 -8.43
C GLU A 41 10.16 -4.63 -8.85
N THR A 42 9.57 -5.74 -8.41
CA THR A 42 8.19 -6.08 -8.73
C THR A 42 7.20 -5.03 -8.21
N ILE A 43 7.44 -4.50 -7.00
CA ILE A 43 6.64 -3.44 -6.41
C ILE A 43 6.80 -2.15 -7.23
N HIS A 44 8.04 -1.75 -7.52
CA HIS A 44 8.35 -0.53 -8.27
C HIS A 44 7.72 -0.54 -9.65
N ARG A 45 7.97 -1.58 -10.45
CA ARG A 45 7.40 -1.72 -11.80
C ARG A 45 5.87 -1.63 -11.79
N SER A 46 5.23 -2.26 -10.80
CA SER A 46 3.77 -2.24 -10.67
C SER A 46 3.24 -0.84 -10.41
N ILE A 47 3.90 -0.09 -9.53
CA ILE A 47 3.50 1.27 -9.15
C ILE A 47 3.82 2.28 -10.27
N GLU A 48 4.93 2.12 -10.99
CA GLU A 48 5.28 2.96 -12.15
C GLU A 48 4.25 2.84 -13.28
N ILE A 49 3.76 1.64 -13.55
CA ILE A 49 2.66 1.41 -14.50
C ILE A 49 1.40 2.13 -14.03
N GLY A 50 1.04 1.98 -12.76
CA GLY A 50 -0.11 2.67 -12.16
C GLY A 50 0.00 4.18 -12.19
N ASP A 51 1.19 4.72 -11.90
CA ASP A 51 1.44 6.16 -11.91
C ASP A 51 1.42 6.75 -13.34
N THR A 52 1.99 6.02 -14.30
CA THR A 52 1.93 6.39 -15.73
C THR A 52 0.47 6.47 -16.19
N ALA A 53 -0.35 5.49 -15.84
CA ALA A 53 -1.77 5.51 -16.18
C ALA A 53 -2.51 6.65 -15.47
N ARG A 54 -2.24 6.86 -14.18
CA ARG A 54 -2.79 7.97 -13.38
C ARG A 54 -2.52 9.32 -14.06
N ARG A 55 -1.29 9.58 -14.53
CA ARG A 55 -0.88 10.83 -15.19
C ARG A 55 -1.71 11.16 -16.42
N ARG A 56 -2.15 10.15 -17.19
CA ARG A 56 -2.96 10.34 -18.39
C ARG A 56 -4.35 10.91 -18.09
N VAL A 57 -4.82 10.81 -16.85
CA VAL A 57 -6.16 11.22 -16.44
C VAL A 57 -6.18 12.30 -15.36
N GLN A 58 -5.06 13.02 -15.14
CA GLN A 58 -4.96 14.09 -14.13
C GLN A 58 -5.61 15.42 -14.53
N HIS A 59 -5.99 15.60 -15.79
CA HIS A 59 -6.57 16.86 -16.26
C HIS A 59 -7.90 17.14 -15.55
N ARG A 60 -8.19 18.42 -15.25
CA ARG A 60 -9.35 18.87 -14.45
C ARG A 60 -10.73 18.49 -15.02
N VAL A 61 -10.78 18.03 -16.26
CA VAL A 61 -12.01 17.54 -16.91
C VAL A 61 -12.45 16.18 -16.36
N TYR A 62 -11.53 15.39 -15.80
CA TYR A 62 -11.86 14.13 -15.16
C TYR A 62 -12.37 14.35 -13.72
N PRO A 63 -13.24 13.45 -13.20
CA PRO A 63 -13.63 13.48 -11.80
C PRO A 63 -12.42 13.40 -10.86
N SER A 64 -12.46 14.14 -9.75
CA SER A 64 -11.33 14.25 -8.81
C SER A 64 -10.85 12.92 -8.20
N SER A 65 -11.74 11.93 -8.11
CA SER A 65 -11.43 10.59 -7.60
C SER A 65 -10.86 9.64 -8.66
N TYR A 66 -11.05 9.95 -9.95
CA TYR A 66 -10.71 9.05 -11.05
C TYR A 66 -9.21 8.75 -11.17
N PRO A 67 -8.28 9.72 -11.04
CA PRO A 67 -6.84 9.41 -11.06
C PRO A 67 -6.43 8.41 -9.97
N GLY A 68 -7.01 8.54 -8.77
CA GLY A 68 -6.74 7.61 -7.66
C GLY A 68 -7.24 6.20 -7.96
N MET A 69 -8.42 6.07 -8.58
CA MET A 69 -8.96 4.78 -9.01
C MET A 69 -8.10 4.14 -10.10
N VAL A 70 -7.68 4.91 -11.10
CA VAL A 70 -6.79 4.42 -12.18
C VAL A 70 -5.45 3.95 -11.61
N MET A 71 -4.84 4.74 -10.71
CA MET A 71 -3.58 4.32 -10.07
C MET A 71 -3.72 2.99 -9.35
N TRP A 72 -4.76 2.84 -8.55
CA TRP A 72 -5.02 1.61 -7.80
C TRP A 72 -5.25 0.42 -8.73
N ALA A 73 -6.14 0.55 -9.71
CA ALA A 73 -6.52 -0.54 -10.61
C ALA A 73 -5.33 -1.02 -11.45
N GLU A 74 -4.56 -0.10 -12.02
CA GLU A 74 -3.41 -0.42 -12.87
C GLU A 74 -2.22 -0.95 -12.07
N THR A 75 -1.97 -0.41 -10.87
CA THR A 75 -0.94 -0.97 -9.97
C THR A 75 -1.28 -2.41 -9.59
N LEU A 76 -2.52 -2.68 -9.17
CA LEU A 76 -2.94 -4.03 -8.78
C LEU A 76 -2.93 -4.99 -9.98
N ALA A 77 -3.35 -4.54 -11.15
CA ALA A 77 -3.31 -5.35 -12.36
C ALA A 77 -1.87 -5.68 -12.76
N ALA A 78 -0.94 -4.73 -12.70
CA ALA A 78 0.47 -4.96 -12.96
C ALA A 78 1.08 -5.94 -11.96
N LEU A 79 0.84 -5.76 -10.66
CA LEU A 79 1.29 -6.66 -9.61
C LEU A 79 0.80 -8.09 -9.83
N ARG A 80 -0.50 -8.27 -10.09
CA ARG A 80 -1.08 -9.57 -10.42
C ARG A 80 -0.39 -10.22 -11.61
N ARG A 81 -0.15 -9.47 -12.68
CA ARG A 81 0.54 -10.01 -13.88
C ARG A 81 1.95 -10.47 -13.55
N GLU A 82 2.73 -9.68 -12.80
CA GLU A 82 4.10 -10.06 -12.45
C GLU A 82 4.12 -11.33 -11.57
N LEU A 83 3.27 -11.41 -10.54
CA LEU A 83 3.24 -12.57 -9.64
C LEU A 83 2.69 -13.84 -10.30
N LEU A 84 1.67 -13.73 -11.15
CA LEU A 84 1.15 -14.87 -11.90
C LEU A 84 2.19 -15.46 -12.87
N LYS A 85 3.08 -14.63 -13.43
CA LYS A 85 4.16 -15.09 -14.33
C LYS A 85 5.18 -15.97 -13.60
N LEU A 86 5.36 -15.81 -12.29
CA LEU A 86 6.33 -16.60 -11.51
C LEU A 86 5.98 -18.08 -11.45
N ARG A 87 4.72 -18.46 -11.72
CA ARG A 87 4.23 -19.87 -11.62
C ARG A 87 4.44 -20.50 -10.23
N GLN A 88 4.47 -19.68 -9.17
CA GLN A 88 4.66 -20.08 -7.77
C GLN A 88 3.34 -20.05 -6.97
N GLY A 89 2.26 -20.59 -7.54
CA GLY A 89 0.98 -20.70 -6.82
C GLY A 89 0.21 -19.40 -6.58
N TRP A 90 0.64 -18.26 -7.12
CA TRP A 90 -0.10 -17.00 -7.03
C TRP A 90 -1.45 -17.06 -7.77
N ARG A 91 -2.48 -16.46 -7.19
CA ARG A 91 -3.86 -16.44 -7.70
C ARG A 91 -4.50 -15.06 -7.51
N ILE A 92 -5.52 -14.76 -8.32
CA ILE A 92 -6.28 -13.51 -8.21
C ILE A 92 -7.37 -13.70 -7.15
N GLY A 93 -7.36 -12.88 -6.11
CA GLY A 93 -8.41 -12.84 -5.08
C GLY A 93 -9.41 -11.71 -5.36
N LYS A 94 -10.70 -12.05 -5.31
CA LYS A 94 -11.83 -11.10 -5.52
C LYS A 94 -13.00 -11.36 -4.57
N SER A 95 -12.79 -12.22 -3.57
CA SER A 95 -13.86 -12.69 -2.71
C SER A 95 -14.46 -11.51 -1.96
N SER A 96 -15.80 -11.49 -1.88
CA SER A 96 -16.53 -10.43 -1.19
C SER A 96 -16.20 -9.00 -1.68
N ASN A 97 -15.89 -8.82 -2.97
CA ASN A 97 -15.44 -7.55 -3.57
C ASN A 97 -14.14 -7.00 -2.98
N TYR A 98 -13.29 -7.87 -2.44
CA TYR A 98 -11.97 -7.50 -1.92
C TYR A 98 -10.89 -7.94 -2.91
N GLU A 99 -10.31 -6.96 -3.61
CA GLU A 99 -9.39 -7.19 -4.72
C GLU A 99 -7.94 -7.37 -4.22
N THR A 100 -7.43 -8.60 -4.32
CA THR A 100 -6.08 -9.00 -3.88
C THR A 100 -5.35 -9.86 -4.91
N VAL A 101 -4.08 -10.14 -4.64
CA VAL A 101 -3.33 -11.26 -5.21
C VAL A 101 -2.83 -12.10 -4.03
N TYR A 102 -3.00 -13.42 -4.08
CA TYR A 102 -2.72 -14.29 -2.93
C TYR A 102 -2.01 -15.58 -3.32
N SER A 103 -1.34 -16.20 -2.36
CA SER A 103 -0.73 -17.53 -2.47
C SER A 103 -1.16 -18.35 -1.26
N GLU A 104 -1.90 -19.44 -1.51
CA GLU A 104 -2.36 -20.38 -0.46
C GLU A 104 -1.17 -21.07 0.19
N GLU A 105 -0.20 -21.49 -0.62
CA GLU A 105 1.04 -22.15 -0.17
C GLU A 105 1.82 -21.27 0.82
N ARG A 106 1.85 -19.95 0.58
CA ARG A 106 2.51 -18.98 1.47
C ARG A 106 1.59 -18.46 2.57
N GLY A 107 0.27 -18.72 2.49
CA GLY A 107 -0.74 -18.15 3.39
C GLY A 107 -0.80 -16.61 3.36
N ILE A 108 -0.47 -15.96 2.24
CA ILE A 108 -0.33 -14.50 2.12
C ILE A 108 -1.23 -13.94 1.00
N ALA A 109 -1.88 -12.81 1.28
CA ALA A 109 -2.61 -12.01 0.30
C ALA A 109 -2.15 -10.54 0.33
N PHE A 110 -1.99 -9.92 -0.83
CA PHE A 110 -1.64 -8.50 -0.95
C PHE A 110 -2.83 -7.67 -1.46
N ALA A 111 -3.11 -6.57 -0.77
CA ALA A 111 -3.99 -5.51 -1.24
C ALA A 111 -3.21 -4.22 -1.48
N VAL A 112 -3.51 -3.53 -2.58
CA VAL A 112 -2.93 -2.22 -2.90
C VAL A 112 -3.83 -1.12 -2.31
N VAL A 113 -3.26 -0.23 -1.50
CA VAL A 113 -4.03 0.78 -0.76
C VAL A 113 -3.33 2.14 -0.70
N ALA A 114 -4.11 3.22 -0.68
CA ALA A 114 -3.58 4.56 -0.44
C ALA A 114 -3.39 4.84 1.04
N GLY A 115 -2.22 5.39 1.41
CA GLY A 115 -1.90 5.88 2.75
C GLY A 115 -1.88 7.40 2.86
N ASP A 116 -1.54 7.90 4.05
CA ASP A 116 -1.40 9.33 4.35
C ASP A 116 0.05 9.82 4.23
N SER A 117 0.32 11.05 4.69
CA SER A 117 1.64 11.69 4.61
C SER A 117 2.76 10.97 5.38
N TYR A 118 2.42 10.03 6.27
CA TYR A 118 3.38 9.27 7.08
C TYR A 118 3.73 7.91 6.46
N THR A 119 3.16 7.59 5.31
CA THR A 119 3.47 6.37 4.55
C THR A 119 4.92 6.38 4.08
N GLY A 120 5.63 5.26 4.26
CA GLY A 120 7.00 5.08 3.77
C GLY A 120 8.04 5.91 4.55
N ILE A 121 7.68 6.45 5.71
CA ILE A 121 8.61 7.17 6.59
C ILE A 121 8.56 6.61 8.02
N GLN A 122 9.72 6.56 8.66
CA GLN A 122 9.82 6.40 10.11
C GLN A 122 9.67 7.76 10.77
N GLY A 123 8.41 8.23 10.86
CA GLY A 123 8.06 9.55 11.38
C GLY A 123 7.59 9.54 12.83
N ALA A 124 7.09 10.70 13.28
CA ALA A 124 6.55 10.90 14.63
C ALA A 124 5.28 10.06 14.95
N ARG A 125 4.63 9.50 13.94
CA ARG A 125 3.52 8.55 14.10
C ARG A 125 3.48 7.55 12.94
N ASP A 126 2.77 6.45 13.17
CA ASP A 126 2.42 5.48 12.14
C ASP A 126 1.44 6.07 11.10
N PRO A 127 1.49 5.58 9.85
CA PRO A 127 0.58 5.98 8.80
C PRO A 127 -0.83 5.46 9.06
N LYS A 128 -1.78 6.17 8.45
CA LYS A 128 -3.17 5.73 8.36
C LYS A 128 -3.52 5.50 6.89
N LEU A 129 -4.44 4.57 6.64
CA LEU A 129 -5.02 4.46 5.30
C LEU A 129 -5.88 5.69 4.97
N ALA A 130 -5.83 6.14 3.72
CA ALA A 130 -6.42 7.41 3.30
C ALA A 130 -7.97 7.44 3.35
N ARG A 131 -8.63 6.30 3.51
CA ARG A 131 -10.10 6.19 3.60
C ARG A 131 -10.50 5.20 4.69
N LYS A 132 -11.66 5.44 5.30
CA LYS A 132 -12.31 4.45 6.17
C LYS A 132 -12.47 3.15 5.42
N ARG A 133 -12.31 2.04 6.14
CA ARG A 133 -12.44 0.72 5.54
C ARG A 133 -13.77 0.08 5.92
N GLY A 134 -14.30 -0.69 4.97
CA GLY A 134 -15.56 -1.41 5.16
C GLY A 134 -15.35 -2.69 5.97
N ARG A 135 -16.47 -3.31 6.35
CA ARG A 135 -16.53 -4.54 7.14
C ARG A 135 -15.54 -5.62 6.69
N LYS A 136 -15.39 -5.83 5.38
CA LYS A 136 -14.50 -6.87 4.85
C LYS A 136 -13.03 -6.63 5.14
N THR A 137 -12.54 -5.40 5.06
CA THR A 137 -11.17 -5.10 5.48
C THR A 137 -11.01 -5.29 6.99
N THR A 138 -12.04 -4.95 7.77
CA THR A 138 -12.03 -5.19 9.22
C THR A 138 -11.89 -6.65 9.56
N GLU A 139 -12.63 -7.52 8.88
CA GLU A 139 -12.53 -8.97 9.05
C GLU A 139 -11.12 -9.47 8.74
N ARG A 140 -10.50 -9.03 7.63
CA ARG A 140 -9.11 -9.40 7.29
C ARG A 140 -8.10 -8.96 8.36
N ILE A 141 -8.25 -7.76 8.90
CA ILE A 141 -7.36 -7.23 9.94
C ILE A 141 -7.54 -7.99 11.26
N ASN A 142 -8.79 -8.28 11.65
CA ASN A 142 -9.07 -9.10 12.83
C ASN A 142 -8.48 -10.51 12.69
N ARG A 143 -8.50 -11.09 11.48
CA ARG A 143 -7.86 -12.37 11.20
C ARG A 143 -6.33 -12.27 11.32
N ASN A 144 -5.71 -11.22 10.80
CA ASN A 144 -4.28 -10.97 11.03
C ASN A 144 -3.95 -10.90 12.54
N ALA A 145 -4.75 -10.17 13.33
CA ALA A 145 -4.56 -10.08 14.77
C ALA A 145 -4.59 -11.45 15.46
N ARG A 146 -5.46 -12.37 15.01
CA ARG A 146 -5.49 -13.76 15.50
C ARG A 146 -4.20 -14.52 15.16
N TYR A 147 -3.71 -14.41 13.93
CA TYR A 147 -2.43 -15.03 13.53
C TYR A 147 -1.23 -14.52 14.34
N ILE A 148 -1.23 -13.23 14.70
CA ILE A 148 -0.18 -12.63 15.55
C ILE A 148 -0.25 -13.19 16.98
N GLN A 149 -1.46 -13.32 17.54
CA GLN A 149 -1.66 -13.80 18.92
C GLN A 149 -1.43 -15.30 19.07
N VAL A 150 -1.81 -16.09 18.07
CA VAL A 150 -1.70 -17.56 18.07
C VAL A 150 -1.08 -18.01 16.75
N PRO A 151 0.26 -18.01 16.62
CA PRO A 151 0.95 -18.34 15.37
C PRO A 151 0.99 -19.86 15.07
N LEU A 152 0.06 -20.64 15.62
CA LEU A 152 0.06 -22.11 15.49
C LEU A 152 -0.81 -22.57 14.30
N PRO A 153 -0.28 -23.42 13.41
CA PRO A 153 -1.09 -24.10 12.39
C PRO A 153 -2.20 -24.93 13.03
N GLY A 154 -3.42 -24.89 12.47
CA GLY A 154 -4.57 -25.70 12.94
C GLY A 154 -5.54 -24.99 13.89
N PHE A 155 -5.37 -23.70 14.15
CA PHE A 155 -6.35 -22.87 14.86
C PHE A 155 -7.33 -22.20 13.87
N GLU A 156 -7.93 -23.00 12.99
CA GLU A 156 -8.95 -22.54 12.05
C GLU A 156 -10.31 -22.51 12.76
N THR A 157 -11.05 -21.42 12.57
CA THR A 157 -12.44 -21.36 13.03
C THR A 157 -13.36 -22.03 12.01
N GLU A 158 -14.56 -22.47 12.42
CA GLU A 158 -15.58 -22.95 11.47
C GLU A 158 -15.88 -21.91 10.37
N GLU A 159 -15.70 -20.62 10.67
CA GLU A 159 -15.83 -19.52 9.69
C GLU A 159 -14.68 -19.51 8.67
N ASP A 160 -13.47 -19.94 9.06
CA ASP A 160 -12.33 -20.04 8.16
C ASP A 160 -12.47 -21.23 7.20
N GLU A 161 -13.02 -22.37 7.66
CA GLU A 161 -13.28 -23.55 6.82
C GLU A 161 -14.26 -23.25 5.66
N LEU A 162 -15.21 -22.34 5.88
CA LEU A 162 -16.21 -21.92 4.90
C LEU A 162 -15.76 -20.72 4.04
N ALA A 163 -14.64 -20.09 4.39
CA ALA A 163 -14.16 -18.90 3.71
C ALA A 163 -13.44 -19.25 2.40
N ALA A 164 -13.43 -18.30 1.46
CA ALA A 164 -12.66 -18.47 0.23
C ALA A 164 -11.14 -18.56 0.54
N PRO A 165 -10.32 -19.22 -0.31
CA PRO A 165 -8.90 -19.39 -0.01
C PRO A 165 -8.12 -18.08 0.17
N ASP A 166 -8.49 -17.03 -0.57
CA ASP A 166 -7.87 -15.72 -0.38
C ASP A 166 -8.28 -15.08 0.95
N GLU A 167 -9.46 -15.42 1.48
CA GLU A 167 -9.97 -14.92 2.77
C GLU A 167 -9.14 -15.40 3.94
N VAL A 168 -8.74 -16.66 3.97
CA VAL A 168 -7.94 -17.25 5.06
C VAL A 168 -6.46 -16.85 5.04
N CYS A 169 -5.99 -16.12 4.02
CA CYS A 169 -4.61 -15.65 3.97
C CYS A 169 -4.35 -14.45 4.91
N GLN A 170 -3.13 -14.38 5.46
CA GLN A 170 -2.60 -13.18 6.10
C GLN A 170 -2.61 -12.03 5.09
N THR A 171 -3.34 -10.96 5.39
CA THR A 171 -3.55 -9.87 4.44
C THR A 171 -2.55 -8.75 4.69
N TRP A 172 -1.62 -8.57 3.76
CA TRP A 172 -0.61 -7.51 3.73
C TRP A 172 -1.04 -6.36 2.82
N PHE A 173 -0.67 -5.14 3.19
CA PHE A 173 -0.99 -3.94 2.44
C PHE A 173 0.24 -3.37 1.76
N ILE A 174 0.19 -3.20 0.45
CA ILE A 174 1.12 -2.34 -0.29
C ILE A 174 0.53 -0.94 -0.23
N VAL A 175 1.07 -0.12 0.68
CA VAL A 175 0.61 1.23 0.96
C VAL A 175 1.40 2.22 0.12
N LEU A 176 0.70 3.02 -0.67
CA LEU A 176 1.29 4.04 -1.53
C LEU A 176 0.81 5.45 -1.19
N ARG A 177 1.75 6.41 -1.29
CA ARG A 177 1.47 7.84 -1.17
C ARG A 177 2.23 8.62 -2.26
N PRO A 178 1.55 8.94 -3.38
CA PRO A 178 2.08 9.91 -4.33
C PRO A 178 2.22 11.28 -3.70
N THR A 179 3.33 11.95 -3.99
CA THR A 179 3.60 13.35 -3.65
C THR A 179 3.89 14.14 -4.94
N SER A 180 4.38 15.38 -4.81
CA SER A 180 4.87 16.14 -5.95
C SER A 180 6.26 15.69 -6.45
N LYS A 181 7.06 15.02 -5.60
CA LYS A 181 8.47 14.69 -5.91
C LYS A 181 8.72 13.19 -6.08
N GLU A 182 7.94 12.38 -5.39
CA GLU A 182 8.16 10.94 -5.27
C GLU A 182 6.86 10.21 -4.93
N ILE A 183 6.87 8.89 -5.10
CA ILE A 183 5.84 7.99 -4.59
C ILE A 183 6.47 7.24 -3.42
N ARG A 184 5.96 7.51 -2.21
CA ARG A 184 6.38 6.79 -1.00
C ARG A 184 5.62 5.49 -0.86
N ILE A 185 6.32 4.45 -0.41
CA ILE A 185 5.83 3.08 -0.44
C ILE A 185 6.22 2.39 0.87
N GLU A 186 5.29 1.59 1.40
CA GLU A 186 5.61 0.59 2.42
C GLU A 186 4.76 -0.67 2.20
N VAL A 187 5.27 -1.82 2.64
CA VAL A 187 4.50 -3.06 2.73
C VAL A 187 4.23 -3.33 4.20
N SER A 188 2.97 -3.27 4.61
CA SER A 188 2.62 -3.23 6.04
C SER A 188 1.63 -4.33 6.39
N TYR A 189 1.86 -4.96 7.54
CA TYR A 189 1.00 -6.00 8.10
C TYR A 189 0.08 -5.38 9.16
N PRO A 190 -1.20 -5.13 8.83
CA PRO A 190 -2.12 -4.47 9.74
C PRO A 190 -2.61 -5.43 10.83
N ASP A 191 -2.66 -4.95 12.07
CA ASP A 191 -3.13 -5.71 13.24
C ASP A 191 -4.39 -5.12 13.88
N SER A 192 -4.70 -3.86 13.61
CA SER A 192 -5.80 -3.17 14.29
C SER A 192 -6.32 -1.96 13.51
N ILE A 193 -7.57 -1.63 13.81
CA ILE A 193 -8.27 -0.46 13.28
C ILE A 193 -8.33 0.56 14.41
N GLY A 194 -7.73 1.71 14.19
CA GLY A 194 -7.78 2.81 15.14
C GLY A 194 -9.13 3.53 15.13
N ASP A 195 -9.19 4.55 15.96
CA ASP A 195 -10.39 5.35 16.17
C ASP A 195 -10.97 5.87 14.85
N HIS A 196 -12.30 5.87 14.78
CA HIS A 196 -13.09 6.30 13.62
C HIS A 196 -13.00 5.42 12.36
N GLY A 197 -12.50 4.18 12.48
CA GLY A 197 -12.57 3.17 11.42
C GLY A 197 -11.44 3.25 10.39
N TYR A 198 -10.32 3.86 10.76
CA TYR A 198 -9.11 3.92 9.95
C TYR A 198 -8.12 2.87 10.43
N VAL A 199 -7.53 2.13 9.51
CA VAL A 199 -6.41 1.24 9.85
C VAL A 199 -5.22 2.09 10.24
N SER A 200 -4.70 1.88 11.44
CA SER A 200 -3.57 2.65 11.99
C SER A 200 -2.66 1.84 12.91
N GLY A 201 -2.95 0.57 13.15
CA GLY A 201 -2.03 -0.33 13.84
C GLY A 201 -1.41 -1.33 12.87
N TRP A 202 -0.13 -1.57 13.09
CA TRP A 202 0.74 -2.32 12.21
C TRP A 202 1.68 -3.17 13.09
N ASP A 203 1.64 -4.48 12.89
CA ASP A 203 2.59 -5.40 13.51
C ASP A 203 3.98 -5.22 12.89
N LYS A 204 4.00 -5.12 11.55
CA LYS A 204 5.21 -4.90 10.74
C LYS A 204 5.00 -3.81 9.70
N ARG A 205 6.03 -3.00 9.48
CA ARG A 205 6.09 -1.99 8.42
C ARG A 205 7.42 -2.12 7.68
N LEU A 206 7.36 -2.52 6.42
CA LEU A 206 8.52 -2.67 5.53
C LEU A 206 8.67 -1.40 4.70
N LEU A 207 9.64 -0.55 5.03
CA LEU A 207 9.85 0.68 4.28
C LEU A 207 10.50 0.35 2.93
N VAL A 208 9.88 0.76 1.83
CA VAL A 208 10.39 0.50 0.49
C VAL A 208 10.97 1.80 -0.07
N THR A 209 12.12 1.73 -0.74
CA THR A 209 12.73 2.88 -1.42
C THR A 209 11.68 3.62 -2.25
N PRO A 210 11.49 4.94 -2.08
CA PRO A 210 10.49 5.68 -2.83
C PRO A 210 10.87 5.76 -4.32
N ILE A 211 9.85 5.87 -5.18
CA ILE A 211 10.03 6.04 -6.63
C ILE A 211 10.06 7.53 -6.93
N PRO A 212 11.16 8.10 -7.46
CA PRO A 212 11.20 9.48 -7.87
C PRO A 212 10.19 9.75 -9.01
N ILE A 213 9.47 10.85 -8.91
CA ILE A 213 8.66 11.35 -10.02
C ILE A 213 9.58 12.14 -10.94
N SER A 214 10.11 11.49 -11.99
CA SER A 214 10.83 12.21 -13.04
C SER A 214 9.87 13.16 -13.76
N GLY A 215 10.22 14.45 -13.82
CA GLY A 215 9.33 15.48 -14.37
C GLY A 215 9.53 16.92 -13.85
N ALA A 216 10.47 17.18 -12.94
CA ALA A 216 11.05 18.52 -12.87
C ALA A 216 12.04 18.64 -14.04
N VAL A 217 11.51 18.86 -15.24
CA VAL A 217 12.32 19.45 -16.31
C VAL A 217 12.75 20.79 -15.72
N ALA A 218 14.05 20.96 -15.45
CA ALA A 218 14.58 22.30 -15.25
C ALA A 218 14.08 23.13 -16.43
N PRO A 219 13.56 24.37 -16.23
CA PRO A 219 13.23 25.21 -17.36
C PRO A 219 14.39 25.13 -18.34
N ILE A 220 14.14 24.72 -19.58
CA ILE A 220 15.10 24.96 -20.64
C ILE A 220 15.28 26.48 -20.56
N ALA A 221 16.46 26.93 -20.13
CA ALA A 221 16.82 28.31 -20.29
C ALA A 221 16.72 28.53 -21.79
N ILE A 222 15.69 29.27 -22.20
CA ILE A 222 15.71 29.88 -23.51
C ILE A 222 16.82 30.90 -23.34
N ASP A 223 18.00 30.60 -23.87
CA ASP A 223 19.02 31.61 -24.07
C ASP A 223 18.40 32.59 -25.07
N GLU A 224 17.73 33.62 -24.55
CA GLU A 224 17.36 34.82 -25.29
C GLU A 224 18.66 35.56 -25.61
N ASP A 225 19.46 35.02 -26.53
CA ASP A 225 20.62 35.67 -27.16
C ASP A 225 21.06 34.83 -28.39
N GLN A 226 20.14 34.66 -29.35
CA GLN A 226 20.54 34.52 -30.75
C GLN A 226 19.70 35.52 -31.55
N ASP A 227 20.24 36.73 -31.63
CA ASP A 227 20.11 37.57 -32.81
C ASP A 227 20.56 36.73 -34.03
N ASP A 228 19.61 36.25 -34.81
CA ASP A 228 19.85 35.73 -36.16
C ASP A 228 18.79 36.34 -37.09
N ASP A 229 19.11 37.56 -37.51
CA ASP A 229 19.08 38.02 -38.88
C ASP A 229 17.74 37.83 -39.62
N GLY A 230 16.93 38.88 -39.57
CA GLY A 230 15.79 39.03 -40.46
C GLY A 230 16.22 39.02 -41.92
N GLU A 231 15.85 37.96 -42.64
CA GLU A 231 15.68 37.96 -44.09
C GLU A 231 14.21 37.70 -44.42
N ASP A 232 13.64 38.74 -45.02
CA ASP A 232 12.30 38.91 -45.54
C ASP A 232 12.03 37.94 -46.71
N LEU A 233 11.01 37.08 -46.62
CA LEU A 233 10.41 36.45 -47.80
C LEU A 233 8.89 36.30 -47.65
N VAL A 234 8.20 37.43 -47.73
CA VAL A 234 6.83 37.47 -48.22
C VAL A 234 6.83 37.10 -49.71
N GLY A 235 6.36 35.90 -50.06
CA GLY A 235 6.24 35.44 -51.44
C GLY A 235 4.92 34.71 -51.70
N ARG A 236 3.89 35.46 -52.11
CA ARG A 236 2.63 34.93 -52.68
C ARG A 236 2.91 34.22 -54.03
N PRO A 237 2.01 33.33 -54.51
CA PRO A 237 2.32 32.20 -55.40
C PRO A 237 2.32 32.56 -56.90
N PRO A 238 2.86 31.69 -57.78
CA PRO A 238 2.61 31.78 -59.20
C PRO A 238 1.25 31.17 -59.57
N LYS A 239 0.56 31.85 -60.50
CA LYS A 239 -0.54 31.31 -61.29
C LYS A 239 0.05 30.41 -62.38
N ASP A 240 -0.62 29.29 -62.64
CA ASP A 240 -1.06 28.83 -63.96
C ASP A 240 -2.23 27.84 -63.77
#